data_AF-A0A2N8HC98-F1
#
_entry.id   AF-A0A2N8HC98-F1
#
_cell.length_a   1.000
_cell.length_b   1.000
_cell.length_c   1.000
_cell.angle_alpha   90.00
_cell.angle_beta   90.00
_cell.angle_gamma   90.00
#
_symmetry.space_group_name_H-M   'P 1'
#
loop_
_entity.id
_entity.type
_entity.pdbx_description
1 polymer ?
#
loop_
_entity_poly.entity_id
_entity_poly.type
_entity_poly.pdbx_seq_one_letter_code
_entity_poly.pdbx_strand_id
1 'polypeptide(L)'
;MFTSNSQPQADYVDTRKLGQWLNEHSISRAEIARALGVQTTVIHNWFARQKIPRNVQASLRHLMNAGCPSELESQIAIRMKNSILNDVVKRAVKKGLSVEEWILSAVEEKLEKEHQ
;
A
#
# COMPACT_ATOMS: atom_id res chain seq x y z
N MET A 1 -46.81 9.17 -10.22
CA MET A 1 -45.64 9.11 -11.14
C MET A 1 -44.39 9.04 -10.27
N PHE A 2 -43.63 7.95 -10.37
CA PHE A 2 -42.37 7.79 -9.64
C PHE A 2 -41.29 8.50 -10.44
N THR A 3 -40.80 9.65 -9.95
CA THR A 3 -39.62 10.30 -10.51
C THR A 3 -38.39 9.58 -9.99
N SER A 4 -37.56 9.15 -10.93
CA SER A 4 -36.38 8.30 -10.76
C SER A 4 -35.46 8.69 -9.59
N ASN A 5 -35.01 7.65 -8.89
CA ASN A 5 -33.84 7.63 -8.01
C ASN A 5 -32.64 8.33 -8.67
N SER A 6 -32.33 9.54 -8.23
CA SER A 6 -30.97 10.08 -8.35
C SER A 6 -30.17 9.57 -7.16
N GLN A 7 -29.67 8.32 -7.26
CA GLN A 7 -28.63 7.84 -6.35
C GLN A 7 -27.45 8.84 -6.40
N PRO A 8 -26.81 9.16 -5.26
CA PRO A 8 -25.68 10.08 -5.26
C PRO A 8 -24.62 9.53 -6.22
N GLN A 9 -24.21 10.35 -7.19
CA GLN A 9 -23.12 10.03 -8.12
C GLN A 9 -21.89 9.70 -7.26
N ALA A 10 -21.62 8.41 -7.10
CA ALA A 10 -20.48 7.94 -6.35
C ALA A 10 -19.22 8.54 -6.99
N ASP A 11 -18.58 9.43 -6.24
CA ASP A 11 -17.37 10.21 -6.52
C ASP A 11 -16.36 9.40 -7.34
N TYR A 12 -16.44 9.47 -8.67
CA TYR A 12 -15.69 8.61 -9.58
C TYR A 12 -14.28 9.17 -9.73
N VAL A 13 -13.26 8.31 -9.70
CA VAL A 13 -11.87 8.72 -9.97
C VAL A 13 -11.70 8.77 -11.48
N ASP A 14 -11.45 9.97 -12.00
CA ASP A 14 -11.03 10.16 -13.39
C ASP A 14 -9.49 10.11 -13.52
N THR A 15 -9.02 10.04 -14.76
CA THR A 15 -7.58 9.98 -15.07
C THR A 15 -6.82 11.26 -14.70
N ARG A 16 -7.50 12.40 -14.56
CA ARG A 16 -6.87 13.67 -14.18
C ARG A 16 -6.64 13.72 -12.67
N LYS A 17 -7.66 13.42 -11.87
CA LYS A 17 -7.62 13.31 -10.40
C LYS A 17 -6.60 12.25 -9.99
N LEU A 18 -6.59 11.10 -10.68
CA LEU A 18 -5.57 10.07 -10.47
C LEU A 18 -4.16 10.56 -10.84
N GLY A 19 -4.01 11.23 -11.99
CA GLY A 19 -2.71 11.74 -12.43
C GLY A 19 -2.13 12.83 -11.52
N GLN A 20 -2.99 13.72 -11.01
CA GLN A 20 -2.62 14.74 -10.04
C GLN A 20 -2.15 14.12 -8.73
N TRP A 21 -2.95 13.19 -8.17
CA TRP A 21 -2.59 12.48 -6.95
C TRP A 21 -1.27 11.70 -7.08
N LEU A 22 -1.05 11.05 -8.23
CA LEU A 22 0.22 10.38 -8.52
C LEU A 22 1.42 11.35 -8.44
N ASN A 23 1.28 12.54 -9.01
CA ASN A 23 2.35 13.53 -8.99
C ASN A 23 2.56 14.12 -7.59
N GLU A 24 1.48 14.43 -6.87
CA GLU A 24 1.53 14.99 -5.51
C GLU A 24 2.22 14.04 -4.53
N HIS A 25 1.98 12.73 -4.68
CA HIS A 25 2.54 11.70 -3.81
C HIS A 25 3.83 11.05 -4.37
N SER A 26 4.35 11.52 -5.51
CA SER A 26 5.52 10.93 -6.19
C SER A 26 5.39 9.43 -6.50
N ILE A 27 4.17 8.97 -6.78
CA ILE A 27 3.86 7.56 -7.05
C ILE A 27 4.00 7.29 -8.55
N SER A 28 4.68 6.21 -8.91
CA SER A 28 4.79 5.77 -10.29
C SER A 28 3.56 4.96 -10.74
N ARG A 29 3.32 4.92 -12.05
CA ARG A 29 2.27 4.08 -12.65
C ARG A 29 2.50 2.58 -12.40
N ALA A 30 3.75 2.17 -12.20
CA ALA A 30 4.12 0.80 -11.87
C ALA A 30 3.71 0.41 -10.44
N GLU A 31 3.81 1.35 -9.49
CA GLU A 31 3.40 1.14 -8.10
C GLU A 31 1.88 0.98 -7.99
N ILE A 32 1.09 1.81 -8.70
CA ILE A 32 -0.36 1.60 -8.78
C ILE A 32 -0.70 0.26 -9.44
N ALA A 33 0.02 -0.10 -10.51
CA ALA A 33 -0.21 -1.37 -11.18
C ALA A 33 -0.01 -2.54 -10.21
N ARG A 34 1.06 -2.50 -9.39
CA ARG A 34 1.33 -3.48 -8.34
C ARG A 34 0.24 -3.50 -7.26
N ALA A 35 -0.17 -2.32 -6.77
CA ALA A 35 -1.22 -2.18 -5.75
C ALA A 35 -2.57 -2.77 -6.21
N LEU A 36 -2.87 -2.65 -7.50
CA LEU A 36 -4.10 -3.16 -8.09
C LEU A 36 -3.97 -4.58 -8.66
N GLY A 37 -2.79 -5.19 -8.59
CA GLY A 37 -2.53 -6.52 -9.15
C GLY A 37 -2.69 -6.59 -10.68
N VAL A 38 -2.45 -5.48 -11.39
CA VAL A 38 -2.56 -5.38 -12.86
C VAL A 38 -1.21 -5.08 -13.50
N GLN A 39 -1.10 -5.28 -14.81
CA GLN A 39 0.10 -4.91 -15.55
C GLN A 39 0.20 -3.38 -15.72
N THR A 40 1.41 -2.82 -15.69
CA THR A 40 1.66 -1.38 -15.88
C THR A 40 1.11 -0.86 -17.22
N THR A 41 1.09 -1.69 -18.25
CA THR A 41 0.49 -1.40 -19.57
C THR A 41 -1.01 -1.10 -19.48
N VAL A 42 -1.73 -1.76 -18.56
CA VAL A 42 -3.16 -1.52 -18.32
C VAL A 42 -3.36 -0.11 -17.79
N ILE A 43 -2.52 0.32 -16.84
CA ILE A 43 -2.54 1.69 -16.30
C ILE A 43 -2.23 2.70 -17.41
N HIS A 44 -1.21 2.44 -18.25
CA HIS A 44 -0.90 3.30 -19.40
C HIS A 44 -2.08 3.44 -20.35
N ASN A 45 -2.80 2.36 -20.62
CA ASN A 45 -3.99 2.37 -21.46
C ASN A 45 -5.12 3.20 -20.86
N TRP A 46 -5.27 3.23 -19.54
CA TRP A 46 -6.27 4.10 -18.89
C TRP A 46 -5.97 5.57 -19.16
N PHE A 47 -4.72 6.00 -18.95
CA PHE A 47 -4.30 7.38 -19.23
C PHE A 47 -4.39 7.73 -20.72
N ALA A 48 -3.99 6.83 -21.62
CA ALA A 48 -4.08 7.07 -23.06
C ALA A 48 -5.55 7.21 -23.52
N ARG A 49 -6.45 6.41 -22.97
CA ARG A 49 -7.88 6.40 -23.34
C ARG A 49 -8.74 7.31 -22.46
N GLN A 50 -8.14 8.00 -21.49
CA GLN A 50 -8.82 8.80 -20.47
C GLN A 50 -10.00 8.05 -19.82
N LYS A 51 -9.84 6.73 -19.61
CA LYS A 51 -10.93 5.85 -19.16
C LYS A 51 -10.42 4.84 -18.15
N ILE A 52 -10.97 4.93 -16.93
CA ILE A 52 -10.71 3.99 -15.85
C ILE A 52 -11.89 3.00 -15.74
N PRO A 53 -11.62 1.69 -15.76
CA PRO A 53 -12.66 0.65 -15.61
C PRO A 53 -13.44 0.79 -14.31
N ARG A 54 -14.73 0.43 -14.34
CA ARG A 54 -15.63 0.61 -13.19
C ARG A 54 -15.29 -0.31 -12.01
N ASN A 55 -14.77 -1.50 -12.30
CA ASN A 55 -14.42 -2.51 -11.30
C ASN A 55 -13.23 -2.12 -10.41
N VAL A 56 -12.36 -1.20 -10.86
CA VAL A 56 -11.19 -0.76 -10.07
C VAL A 56 -11.44 0.51 -9.27
N GLN A 57 -12.61 1.14 -9.42
CA GLN A 57 -12.93 2.45 -8.82
C GLN A 57 -13.01 2.40 -7.30
N ALA A 58 -13.56 1.33 -6.74
CA ALA A 58 -13.60 1.17 -5.28
C ALA A 58 -12.18 1.04 -4.70
N SER A 59 -11.33 0.21 -5.32
CA SER A 59 -9.94 0.02 -4.92
C SER A 59 -9.10 1.29 -5.08
N LEU A 60 -9.25 2.02 -6.19
CA LEU A 60 -8.57 3.29 -6.41
C LEU A 60 -8.96 4.35 -5.38
N ARG A 61 -10.24 4.46 -5.06
CA ARG A 61 -10.69 5.38 -3.99
C ARG A 61 -10.11 5.00 -2.64
N HIS A 62 -10.10 3.71 -2.32
CA HIS A 62 -9.49 3.24 -1.08
C HIS A 62 -8.00 3.60 -1.03
N LEU A 63 -7.25 3.37 -2.11
CA LEU A 63 -5.83 3.73 -2.21
C LEU A 63 -5.60 5.24 -2.08
N MET A 64 -6.44 6.06 -2.72
CA MET A 64 -6.30 7.52 -2.70
C MET A 64 -6.71 8.13 -1.36
N ASN A 65 -7.69 7.55 -0.66
CA ASN A 65 -8.18 8.02 0.64
C ASN A 65 -7.33 7.53 1.82
N ALA A 66 -6.64 6.39 1.68
CA ALA A 66 -5.83 5.81 2.76
C ALA A 66 -4.54 6.60 3.06
N GLY A 67 -4.25 7.68 2.32
CA GLY A 67 -3.06 8.51 2.55
C GLY A 67 -1.78 7.77 2.17
N CYS A 68 -1.44 7.77 0.89
CA CYS A 68 -0.17 7.30 0.30
C CYS A 68 0.30 5.87 0.66
N PRO A 69 0.57 5.01 -0.33
CA PRO A 69 1.21 3.74 -0.12
C PRO A 69 2.74 3.87 -0.05
N SER A 70 3.29 4.84 0.69
CA SER A 70 4.70 4.74 1.10
C SER A 70 4.94 3.49 1.95
N GLU A 71 3.85 2.95 2.51
CA GLU A 71 3.74 1.62 3.10
C GLU A 71 3.39 0.50 2.09
N LEU A 72 3.48 0.69 0.76
CA LEU A 72 3.65 -0.45 -0.17
C LEU A 72 5.09 -0.98 -0.04
N GLU A 73 5.43 -1.34 1.18
CA GLU A 73 6.42 -2.27 1.66
C GLU A 73 7.68 -2.37 0.80
N SER A 74 8.76 -1.74 1.27
CA SER A 74 10.08 -2.28 1.02
C SER A 74 10.14 -3.69 1.62
N GLN A 75 9.70 -4.70 0.87
CA GLN A 75 9.78 -6.09 1.31
C GLN A 75 11.23 -6.55 1.20
N ILE A 76 11.89 -6.68 2.34
CA ILE A 76 13.19 -7.36 2.44
C ILE A 76 12.91 -8.80 2.87
N ALA A 77 13.05 -9.74 1.93
CA ALA A 77 12.94 -11.16 2.23
C ALA A 77 14.23 -11.68 2.88
N ILE A 78 14.20 -11.94 4.18
CA ILE A 78 15.33 -12.51 4.93
C ILE A 78 15.11 -14.01 5.12
N ARG A 79 15.97 -14.84 4.52
CA ARG A 79 15.95 -16.27 4.78
C ARG A 79 16.52 -16.54 6.17
N MET A 80 15.70 -17.12 7.05
CA MET A 80 16.11 -17.48 8.40
C MET A 80 15.90 -18.97 8.68
N LYS A 81 16.71 -19.51 9.59
CA LYS A 81 16.51 -20.87 10.11
C LYS A 81 15.25 -20.88 10.98
N ASN A 82 14.47 -21.96 10.91
CA ASN A 82 13.24 -22.11 11.70
C ASN A 82 13.49 -22.00 13.21
N SER A 83 14.64 -22.49 13.69
CA SER A 83 15.04 -22.34 15.10
C SER A 83 15.12 -20.87 15.54
N ILE A 84 15.65 -19.99 14.68
CA ILE A 84 15.80 -18.56 14.96
C ILE A 84 14.43 -17.87 14.92
N LEU A 85 13.60 -18.18 13.92
CA LEU A 85 12.24 -17.64 13.82
C LEU A 85 11.43 -17.96 15.09
N ASN A 86 11.47 -19.21 15.56
CA ASN A 86 10.76 -19.61 16.77
C ASN A 86 11.22 -18.85 18.01
N ASP A 87 12.53 -18.60 18.14
CA ASP A 87 13.07 -17.85 19.27
C ASP A 87 12.68 -16.37 19.21
N VAL A 88 12.68 -15.76 18.02
CA VAL A 88 12.18 -14.39 17.81
C VAL A 88 10.72 -14.27 18.24
N VAL A 89 9.86 -15.17 17.76
CA VAL A 89 8.43 -15.18 18.12
C VAL A 89 8.23 -15.35 19.63
N LYS A 90 8.95 -16.27 20.27
CA LYS A 90 8.88 -16.45 21.74
C LYS A 90 9.28 -15.20 22.50
N ARG A 91 10.31 -14.48 22.03
CA ARG A 91 10.78 -13.24 22.67
C ARG A 91 9.79 -12.09 22.46
N ALA A 92 9.20 -11.97 21.28
CA ALA A 92 8.16 -10.99 20.99
C ALA A 92 6.94 -11.19 21.91
N VAL A 93 6.43 -12.42 21.99
CA VAL A 93 5.30 -12.78 22.86
C VAL A 93 5.60 -12.50 24.34
N LYS A 94 6.81 -12.80 24.81
CA LYS A 94 7.22 -12.50 26.20
C LYS A 94 7.19 -11.00 26.52
N LYS A 95 7.48 -10.14 25.54
CA LYS A 95 7.41 -8.68 25.68
C LYS A 95 6.01 -8.12 25.38
N GLY A 96 5.04 -8.96 25.00
CA GLY A 96 3.70 -8.52 24.60
C GLY A 96 3.67 -7.74 23.28
N LEU A 97 4.69 -7.92 22.43
CA LEU A 97 4.85 -7.22 21.16
C LEU A 97 4.55 -8.16 19.98
N SER A 98 4.19 -7.56 18.84
CA SER A 98 4.25 -8.26 17.56
C SER A 98 5.71 -8.56 17.18
N VAL A 99 5.90 -9.46 16.21
CA VAL A 99 7.23 -9.81 15.72
C VAL A 99 7.91 -8.61 15.05
N GLU A 100 7.15 -7.78 14.34
CA GLU A 100 7.66 -6.59 13.66
C GLU A 100 8.14 -5.53 14.65
N GLU A 101 7.30 -5.20 15.64
CA GLU A 101 7.68 -4.27 16.73
C GLU A 101 8.91 -4.76 17.49
N TRP A 102 8.99 -6.07 17.76
CA TRP A 102 10.15 -6.65 18.43
C TRP A 102 11.44 -6.53 17.60
N ILE A 103 11.36 -6.77 16.29
CA ILE A 103 12.51 -6.62 15.38
C ILE A 103 12.99 -5.16 15.36
N LEU A 104 12.06 -4.20 15.29
CA LEU A 104 12.39 -2.77 15.31
C LEU A 104 13.12 -2.40 16.60
N SER A 105 12.57 -2.74 17.76
CA SER A 105 13.23 -2.46 19.05
C SER A 105 14.61 -3.11 19.17
N ALA A 106 14.78 -4.33 18.64
CA ALA A 106 16.06 -5.02 18.69
C ALA A 106 17.14 -4.35 17.80
N VAL A 107 16.75 -3.77 16.67
CA VAL A 107 17.66 -3.02 15.79
C VAL A 107 18.04 -1.67 16.40
N GLU A 108 17.09 -0.97 17.01
CA GLU A 108 17.34 0.29 17.73
C GLU A 108 18.31 0.09 18.90
N GLU A 109 18.06 -0.91 19.75
CA GLU A 109 18.95 -1.27 20.88
C GLU A 109 20.39 -1.61 20.42
N LYS A 110 20.53 -2.14 19.20
CA LYS A 110 21.83 -2.46 18.58
C LYS A 110 22.53 -1.20 18.07
N LEU A 111 21.78 -0.30 17.44
CA LEU A 111 22.28 0.96 16.90
C LEU A 111 22.80 1.87 18.01
N GLU A 112 22.09 1.95 19.14
CA GLU A 112 22.48 2.75 20.31
C GLU A 112 23.80 2.26 20.92
N LYS A 113 24.04 0.95 20.92
CA LYS A 113 25.26 0.34 21.46
C LYS A 113 26.48 0.48 20.55
N GLU A 114 26.30 0.78 19.26
CA GLU A 114 27.40 1.03 18.33
C GLU A 114 27.89 2.49 18.34
N HIS A 115 27.10 3.41 18.92
CA HIS A 115 27.43 4.83 19.05
C HIS A 115 27.91 5.23 20.46
N GLN A 116 28.21 4.24 21.31
CA GLN A 116 28.72 4.39 22.68
C GLN A 116 30.10 3.75 22.81
#